data_AF-A0A0H4WZ13-F1
#
_entry.id   AF-A0A0H4WZ13-F1
#
_cell.length_a   1.000
_cell.length_b   1.000
_cell.length_c   1.000
_cell.angle_alpha   90.00
_cell.angle_beta   90.00
_cell.angle_gamma   90.00
#
_symmetry.space_group_name_H-M   'P 1'
#
loop_
_entity.id
_entity.type
_entity.pdbx_description
1 polymer ?
#
loop_
_entity_poly.entity_id
_entity_poly.type
_entity_poly.pdbx_seq_one_letter_code
_entity_poly.pdbx_strand_id
1 'polypeptide(L)'
;MLEKPTPMASEPFPAVPTSIEVDGRCFVVCVGAPGETLEVDTSTGERVRLGRWSFDAHLAALDRHASVNAQGLHFNAEGFAREVLCGLEVPAAYQTELAPVALWWAAVGGYETSAGVQEDGWLRAGSVRARLRPWTFAERSQALSESTHPSEGGGKAFNLERYLRRMLQTSLVSLEPAGMALSMLDGATTSALLEGALFLNDTGGRDEDVRLKAADADSQAFARVTLRLCKSLGWTPSQVWETPAAEIDRLLTLLEMTEPSAPAQRPAQRAPSLADHPDAVVIQVED
;
A
#
# COMPACT_ATOMS: atom_id res chain seq x y z
N MET A 1 -40.59 -46.06 8.61
CA MET A 1 -39.52 -45.13 9.01
C MET A 1 -38.21 -45.68 8.46
N LEU A 2 -37.65 -45.03 7.44
CA LEU A 2 -36.36 -45.42 6.85
C LEU A 2 -35.26 -44.71 7.66
N GLU A 3 -34.36 -45.48 8.28
CA GLU A 3 -33.15 -44.95 8.90
C GLU A 3 -32.26 -44.33 7.81
N LYS A 4 -31.94 -43.04 7.96
CA LYS A 4 -30.95 -42.35 7.15
C LYS A 4 -29.56 -42.82 7.62
N PRO A 5 -28.67 -43.26 6.72
CA PRO A 5 -27.29 -43.56 7.09
C PRO A 5 -26.57 -42.26 7.47
N THR A 6 -25.95 -42.28 8.65
CA THR A 6 -25.00 -41.27 9.12
C THR A 6 -23.86 -41.15 8.10
N PRO A 7 -23.54 -39.96 7.57
CA PRO A 7 -22.37 -39.80 6.73
C PRO A 7 -21.13 -40.01 7.60
N MET A 8 -20.32 -41.01 7.26
CA MET A 8 -18.99 -41.19 7.81
C MET A 8 -18.18 -39.92 7.54
N ALA A 9 -17.51 -39.42 8.57
CA ALA A 9 -16.50 -38.37 8.45
C ALA A 9 -15.46 -38.84 7.43
N SER A 10 -15.36 -38.14 6.31
CA SER A 10 -14.29 -38.35 5.34
C SER A 10 -12.95 -38.10 6.05
N GLU A 11 -12.12 -39.13 6.17
CA GLU A 11 -10.74 -38.97 6.61
C GLU A 11 -10.03 -38.01 5.63
N PRO A 12 -9.33 -36.97 6.12
CA PRO A 12 -8.57 -36.08 5.25
C PRO A 12 -7.47 -36.88 4.57
N PHE A 13 -7.44 -36.84 3.24
CA PHE A 13 -6.35 -37.41 2.45
C PHE A 13 -5.01 -36.83 2.96
N PRO A 14 -3.97 -37.66 3.19
CA PRO A 14 -2.69 -37.15 3.66
C PRO A 14 -2.09 -36.22 2.59
N ALA A 15 -1.78 -34.99 3.01
CA ALA A 15 -1.09 -34.02 2.17
C ALA A 15 0.25 -34.62 1.69
N VAL A 16 0.52 -34.51 0.40
CA VAL A 16 1.76 -35.04 -0.20
C VAL A 16 2.93 -34.13 0.21
N PRO A 17 4.00 -34.67 0.82
CA PRO A 17 5.18 -33.88 1.16
C PRO A 17 5.78 -33.28 -0.11
N THR A 18 6.02 -31.98 -0.10
CA THR A 18 6.60 -31.23 -1.21
C THR A 18 7.87 -30.54 -0.74
N SER A 19 8.92 -30.58 -1.56
CA SER A 19 10.13 -29.81 -1.29
C SER A 19 9.98 -28.41 -1.88
N ILE A 20 10.25 -27.39 -1.08
CA ILE A 20 10.31 -25.99 -1.52
C ILE A 20 11.69 -25.41 -1.21
N GLU A 21 12.14 -24.47 -2.02
CA GLU A 21 13.35 -23.70 -1.77
C GLU A 21 12.97 -22.27 -1.37
N VAL A 22 13.40 -21.83 -0.19
CA VAL A 22 13.16 -20.48 0.33
C VAL A 22 14.48 -19.92 0.82
N ASP A 23 14.89 -18.76 0.31
CA ASP A 23 16.17 -18.11 0.62
C ASP A 23 17.39 -19.05 0.51
N GLY A 24 17.42 -19.90 -0.52
CA GLY A 24 18.50 -20.86 -0.77
C GLY A 24 18.53 -22.05 0.19
N ARG A 25 17.46 -22.27 0.96
CA ARG A 25 17.30 -23.42 1.86
C ARG A 25 16.13 -24.29 1.40
N CYS A 26 16.34 -25.61 1.38
CA CYS A 26 15.29 -26.57 1.08
C CYS A 26 14.52 -26.94 2.35
N PHE A 27 13.20 -26.86 2.28
CA PHE A 27 12.28 -27.30 3.31
C PHE A 27 11.36 -28.38 2.75
N VAL A 28 11.12 -29.43 3.53
CA VAL A 28 10.06 -30.41 3.23
C VAL A 28 8.82 -29.95 3.96
N VAL A 29 7.77 -29.66 3.18
CA VAL A 29 6.52 -29.13 3.69
C VAL A 29 5.34 -30.01 3.32
N CYS A 30 4.38 -30.13 4.23
CA CYS A 30 3.06 -30.67 3.95
C CYS A 30 2.05 -29.54 4.16
N VAL A 31 1.50 -29.02 3.06
CA VAL A 31 0.44 -28.02 3.11
C VAL A 31 -0.89 -28.76 3.27
N GLY A 32 -1.65 -28.44 4.32
CA GLY A 32 -3.03 -28.92 4.49
C GLY A 32 -3.98 -28.33 3.45
N ALA A 33 -5.26 -28.13 3.79
CA ALA A 33 -6.12 -27.34 2.92
C ALA A 33 -5.64 -25.88 2.88
N PRO A 34 -5.93 -25.13 1.79
CA PRO A 34 -5.54 -23.72 1.69
C PRO A 34 -5.99 -22.89 2.91
N GLY A 35 -5.07 -22.18 3.54
CA GLY A 35 -5.34 -21.34 4.71
C GLY A 35 -5.45 -22.08 6.05
N GLU A 36 -5.13 -23.38 6.10
CA GLU A 36 -5.11 -24.16 7.34
C GLU A 36 -3.72 -24.18 8.00
N THR A 37 -3.15 -25.36 8.20
CA THR A 37 -1.86 -25.58 8.86
C THR A 37 -0.82 -26.02 7.84
N LEU A 38 0.40 -25.54 8.03
CA LEU A 38 1.60 -25.97 7.31
C LEU A 38 2.44 -26.84 8.24
N GLU A 39 2.74 -28.08 7.83
CA GLU A 39 3.72 -28.89 8.55
C GLU A 39 5.08 -28.78 7.86
N VAL A 40 6.14 -28.62 8.64
CA VAL A 40 7.51 -28.46 8.14
C VAL A 40 8.42 -29.43 8.87
N ASP A 41 9.25 -30.15 8.11
CA ASP A 41 10.33 -30.95 8.69
C ASP A 41 11.52 -30.06 9.05
N THR A 42 12.00 -30.22 10.29
CA THR A 42 13.21 -29.58 10.78
C THR A 42 14.45 -30.37 10.40
N SER A 43 15.61 -29.74 10.52
CA SER A 43 16.94 -30.34 10.36
C SER A 43 17.19 -31.53 11.29
N THR A 44 16.47 -31.60 12.41
CA THR A 44 16.53 -32.70 13.39
C THR A 44 15.61 -33.87 13.06
N GLY A 45 14.81 -33.77 11.99
CA GLY A 45 13.79 -34.75 11.62
C GLY A 45 12.48 -34.64 12.40
N GLU A 46 12.36 -33.67 13.32
CA GLU A 46 11.09 -33.34 13.97
C GLU A 46 10.18 -32.60 12.99
N ARG A 47 8.87 -32.86 13.07
CA ARG A 47 7.84 -32.17 12.28
C ARG A 47 7.15 -31.13 13.13
N VAL A 48 7.24 -29.87 12.71
CA VAL A 48 6.62 -28.73 13.38
C VAL A 48 5.39 -28.30 12.60
N ARG A 49 4.28 -28.03 13.31
CA ARG A 49 3.06 -27.51 12.72
C ARG A 49 2.98 -26.00 12.91
N LEU A 50 2.92 -25.29 11.80
CA LEU A 50 2.61 -23.88 11.72
C LEU A 50 1.10 -23.74 11.51
N GLY A 51 0.41 -23.15 12.47
CA GLY A 51 -1.02 -22.86 12.35
C GLY A 51 -1.35 -21.72 11.38
N ARG A 52 -2.62 -21.35 11.38
CA ARG A 52 -3.14 -20.29 10.51
C ARG A 52 -2.67 -18.92 10.95
N TRP A 53 -1.96 -18.21 10.07
CA TRP A 53 -1.63 -16.80 10.23
C TRP A 53 -2.82 -15.95 9.81
N SER A 54 -3.42 -15.17 10.71
CA SER A 54 -4.67 -14.43 10.42
C SER A 54 -4.44 -13.04 9.84
N PHE A 55 -5.47 -12.46 9.21
CA PHE A 55 -5.51 -11.08 8.75
C PHE A 55 -5.11 -10.07 9.85
N ASP A 56 -5.72 -10.17 11.03
CA ASP A 56 -5.46 -9.24 12.13
C ASP A 56 -4.03 -9.38 12.65
N ALA A 57 -3.53 -10.62 12.79
CA ALA A 57 -2.15 -10.87 13.19
C ALA A 57 -1.15 -10.33 12.17
N HIS A 58 -1.44 -10.50 10.87
CA HIS A 58 -0.61 -10.01 9.79
C HIS A 58 -0.47 -8.49 9.80
N LEU A 59 -1.59 -7.74 9.88
CA LEU A 59 -1.53 -6.29 9.89
C LEU A 59 -0.87 -5.74 11.16
N ALA A 60 -1.15 -6.32 12.32
CA ALA A 60 -0.53 -5.92 13.58
C ALA A 60 1.00 -6.16 13.57
N ALA A 61 1.45 -7.28 12.98
CA ALA A 61 2.87 -7.57 12.82
C ALA A 61 3.55 -6.59 11.85
N LEU A 62 2.88 -6.21 10.76
CA LEU A 62 3.39 -5.17 9.85
C LEU A 62 3.54 -3.83 10.57
N ASP A 63 2.57 -3.41 11.39
CA ASP A 63 2.65 -2.17 12.15
C ASP A 63 3.84 -2.13 13.13
N ARG A 64 4.15 -3.27 13.76
CA ARG A 64 5.27 -3.39 14.70
C ARG A 64 6.63 -3.51 14.04
N HIS A 65 6.70 -4.10 12.84
CA HIS A 65 7.97 -4.47 12.20
C HIS A 65 8.30 -3.69 10.94
N ALA A 66 7.37 -2.91 10.39
CA ALA A 66 7.62 -1.97 9.31
C ALA A 66 7.56 -0.52 9.84
N SER A 67 8.60 0.26 9.56
CA SER A 67 8.66 1.66 9.95
C SER A 67 9.27 2.49 8.84
N VAL A 68 8.79 3.72 8.65
CA VAL A 68 9.39 4.67 7.73
C VAL A 68 10.14 5.72 8.55
N ASN A 69 11.42 5.91 8.24
CA ASN A 69 12.25 6.95 8.85
C ASN A 69 12.92 7.80 7.76
N ALA A 70 13.79 8.73 8.16
CA ALA A 70 14.49 9.62 7.23
C ALA A 70 15.37 8.86 6.20
N GLN A 71 15.76 7.63 6.50
CA GLN A 71 16.56 6.75 5.64
C GLN A 71 15.71 5.88 4.72
N GLY A 72 14.38 5.93 4.85
CA GLY A 72 13.43 5.19 4.01
C GLY A 72 12.62 4.16 4.79
N LEU A 73 12.13 3.15 4.07
CA LEU A 73 11.38 2.03 4.64
C LEU A 73 12.37 1.05 5.31
N HIS A 74 12.16 0.79 6.59
CA HIS A 74 12.84 -0.25 7.34
C HIS A 74 11.86 -1.36 7.67
N PHE A 75 12.25 -2.61 7.39
CA PHE A 75 11.46 -3.80 7.71
C PHE A 75 12.29 -4.78 8.53
N ASN A 76 11.85 -5.05 9.77
CA ASN A 76 12.45 -6.04 10.65
C ASN A 76 11.92 -7.44 10.32
N ALA A 77 12.50 -8.07 9.29
CA ALA A 77 12.10 -9.41 8.85
C ALA A 77 12.26 -10.47 9.94
N GLU A 78 13.29 -10.37 10.79
CA GLU A 78 13.52 -11.32 11.88
C GLU A 78 12.43 -11.21 12.96
N GLY A 79 12.07 -9.99 13.35
CA GLY A 79 10.97 -9.73 14.28
C GLY A 79 9.64 -10.24 13.74
N PHE A 80 9.35 -9.94 12.47
CA PHE A 80 8.13 -10.40 11.81
C PHE A 80 8.07 -11.93 11.74
N ALA A 81 9.15 -12.60 11.32
CA ALA A 81 9.24 -14.06 11.29
C ALA A 81 9.00 -14.67 12.68
N ARG A 82 9.56 -14.04 13.72
CA ARG A 82 9.36 -14.47 15.10
C ARG A 82 7.92 -14.35 15.54
N GLU A 83 7.20 -13.29 15.18
CA GLU A 83 5.77 -13.19 15.48
C GLU A 83 4.94 -14.25 14.75
N VAL A 84 5.25 -14.51 13.48
CA VAL A 84 4.63 -15.60 12.72
C VAL A 84 4.86 -16.94 13.44
N LEU A 85 6.06 -17.21 13.94
CA LEU A 85 6.39 -18.46 14.63
C LEU A 85 5.84 -18.53 16.06
N CYS A 86 5.83 -17.42 16.81
CA CYS A 86 5.35 -17.35 18.19
C CYS A 86 3.83 -17.53 18.29
N GLY A 87 3.07 -17.03 17.32
CA GLY A 87 1.63 -17.27 17.24
C GLY A 87 1.27 -18.75 17.05
N LEU A 88 2.25 -19.61 16.75
CA LEU A 88 2.08 -20.98 16.28
C LEU A 88 2.78 -22.03 17.17
N GLU A 89 3.15 -21.66 18.41
CA GLU A 89 3.72 -22.55 19.43
C GLU A 89 5.04 -23.26 19.03
N VAL A 90 5.81 -22.67 18.11
CA VAL A 90 7.09 -23.25 17.66
C VAL A 90 8.17 -23.13 18.75
N PRO A 91 8.89 -24.23 19.10
CA PRO A 91 9.98 -24.18 20.06
C PRO A 91 11.08 -23.18 19.65
N ALA A 92 11.60 -22.44 20.62
CA ALA A 92 12.61 -21.39 20.41
C ALA A 92 13.86 -21.91 19.66
N ALA A 93 14.23 -23.18 19.86
CA ALA A 93 15.36 -23.82 19.20
C ALA A 93 15.24 -23.84 17.66
N TYR A 94 14.01 -23.86 17.13
CA TYR A 94 13.76 -23.95 15.69
C TYR A 94 13.44 -22.59 15.05
N GLN A 95 13.32 -21.51 15.82
CA GLN A 95 12.85 -20.24 15.27
C GLN A 95 13.78 -19.65 14.20
N THR A 96 15.10 -19.70 14.42
CA THR A 96 16.09 -19.22 13.45
C THR A 96 16.14 -20.09 12.19
N GLU A 97 15.93 -21.39 12.35
CA GLU A 97 15.90 -22.34 11.23
C GLU A 97 14.65 -22.10 10.36
N LEU A 98 13.49 -21.99 11.01
CA LEU A 98 12.18 -21.92 10.37
C LEU A 98 11.77 -20.49 9.99
N ALA A 99 12.56 -19.47 10.30
CA ALA A 99 12.26 -18.08 9.97
C ALA A 99 11.96 -17.86 8.46
N PRO A 100 12.78 -18.36 7.51
CA PRO A 100 12.50 -18.18 6.09
C PRO A 100 11.18 -18.80 5.65
N VAL A 101 10.92 -20.05 6.05
CA VAL A 101 9.67 -20.74 5.68
C VAL A 101 8.44 -20.11 6.36
N ALA A 102 8.60 -19.52 7.55
CA ALA A 102 7.54 -18.76 8.21
C ALA A 102 7.18 -17.49 7.42
N LEU A 103 8.18 -16.74 6.93
CA LEU A 103 7.95 -15.57 6.08
C LEU A 103 7.27 -15.97 4.76
N TRP A 104 7.77 -17.03 4.12
CA TRP A 104 7.14 -17.58 2.92
C TRP A 104 5.68 -17.99 3.18
N TRP A 105 5.41 -18.68 4.30
CA TRP A 105 4.05 -19.06 4.68
C TRP A 105 3.14 -17.86 4.89
N ALA A 106 3.62 -16.83 5.59
CA ALA A 106 2.84 -15.62 5.87
C ALA A 106 2.53 -14.79 4.61
N ALA A 107 3.41 -14.83 3.61
CA ALA A 107 3.26 -14.08 2.36
C ALA A 107 2.48 -14.84 1.29
N VAL A 108 2.75 -16.14 1.13
CA VAL A 108 2.31 -16.94 -0.03
C VAL A 108 1.30 -18.02 0.36
N GLY A 109 1.30 -18.48 1.61
CA GLY A 109 0.30 -19.44 2.10
C GLY A 109 0.30 -20.80 1.39
N GLY A 110 1.40 -21.13 0.71
CA GLY A 110 1.58 -22.40 0.00
C GLY A 110 0.81 -22.54 -1.31
N TYR A 111 0.34 -21.46 -1.93
CA TYR A 111 -0.32 -21.49 -3.23
C TYR A 111 0.36 -20.58 -4.27
N GLU A 112 0.16 -20.88 -5.55
CA GLU A 112 0.55 -19.94 -6.62
C GLU A 112 -0.28 -18.66 -6.48
N THR A 113 0.39 -17.53 -6.29
CA THR A 113 -0.22 -16.21 -6.36
C THR A 113 -0.82 -16.03 -7.74
N SER A 114 -2.16 -15.98 -7.85
CA SER A 114 -2.83 -15.78 -9.12
C SER A 114 -2.46 -14.42 -9.72
N ALA A 115 -2.40 -14.39 -11.05
CA ALA A 115 -2.12 -13.21 -11.86
C ALA A 115 -2.91 -11.98 -11.39
N GLY A 116 -2.25 -10.82 -11.42
CA GLY A 116 -2.69 -9.55 -10.85
C GLY A 116 -4.09 -9.07 -11.25
N VAL A 117 -4.46 -7.88 -10.79
CA VAL A 117 -5.83 -7.36 -10.95
C VAL A 117 -6.23 -7.31 -12.43
N GLN A 118 -7.34 -7.97 -12.76
CA GLN A 118 -7.91 -8.01 -14.10
C GLN A 118 -8.54 -6.65 -14.46
N GLU A 119 -8.77 -6.40 -15.76
CA GLU A 119 -9.32 -5.11 -16.24
C GLU A 119 -10.68 -4.75 -15.61
N ASP A 120 -11.47 -5.73 -15.18
CA ASP A 120 -12.77 -5.55 -14.54
C ASP A 120 -12.70 -5.33 -13.00
N GLY A 121 -11.47 -5.27 -12.48
CA GLY A 121 -11.14 -5.07 -11.07
C GLY A 121 -11.12 -6.35 -10.24
N TRP A 122 -11.32 -7.53 -10.85
CA TRP A 122 -11.28 -8.79 -10.11
C TRP A 122 -9.86 -9.35 -9.95
N LEU A 123 -9.62 -9.96 -8.80
CA LEU A 123 -8.43 -10.74 -8.51
C LEU A 123 -8.77 -12.00 -7.71
N ARG A 124 -7.95 -13.03 -7.84
CA ARG A 124 -8.02 -14.24 -7.00
C ARG A 124 -6.89 -14.18 -5.98
N ALA A 125 -7.22 -14.23 -4.70
CA ALA A 125 -6.27 -14.22 -3.59
C ALA A 125 -6.46 -15.50 -2.78
N GLY A 126 -5.58 -16.48 -2.95
CA GLY A 126 -5.72 -17.78 -2.31
C GLY A 126 -7.08 -18.42 -2.59
N SER A 127 -7.85 -18.66 -1.54
CA SER A 127 -9.17 -19.30 -1.62
C SER A 127 -10.32 -18.35 -1.97
N VAL A 128 -10.08 -17.03 -2.02
CA VAL A 128 -11.13 -16.02 -2.24
C VAL A 128 -10.98 -15.34 -3.59
N ARG A 129 -12.09 -14.80 -4.08
CA ARG A 129 -12.10 -13.87 -5.21
C ARG A 129 -12.57 -12.52 -4.72
N ALA A 130 -11.82 -11.47 -5.01
CA ALA A 130 -12.14 -10.12 -4.58
C ALA A 130 -12.25 -9.20 -5.79
N ARG A 131 -13.24 -8.30 -5.76
CA ARG A 131 -13.31 -7.17 -6.68
C ARG A 131 -12.80 -5.95 -5.97
N LEU A 132 -11.74 -5.35 -6.49
CA LEU A 132 -11.14 -4.13 -5.97
C LEU A 132 -11.41 -2.95 -6.90
N ARG A 133 -11.32 -1.75 -6.33
CA ARG A 133 -11.29 -0.47 -7.05
C ARG A 133 -10.19 0.42 -6.51
N PRO A 134 -9.73 1.41 -7.28
CA PRO A 134 -8.96 2.52 -6.74
C PRO A 134 -9.77 3.29 -5.68
N TRP A 135 -9.08 3.81 -4.67
CA TRP A 135 -9.68 4.79 -3.76
C TRP A 135 -9.67 6.20 -4.37
N THR A 136 -10.62 7.01 -3.92
CA THR A 136 -10.61 8.45 -4.21
C THR A 136 -9.58 9.16 -3.33
N PHE A 137 -9.18 10.37 -3.74
CA PHE A 137 -8.29 11.19 -2.92
C PHE A 137 -8.87 11.54 -1.55
N ALA A 138 -10.19 11.76 -1.47
CA ALA A 138 -10.88 12.04 -0.20
C ALA A 138 -10.79 10.84 0.76
N GLU A 139 -11.05 9.63 0.26
CA GLU A 139 -10.94 8.38 1.03
C GLU A 139 -9.51 8.15 1.54
N ARG A 140 -8.50 8.35 0.68
CA ARG A 140 -7.08 8.25 1.07
C ARG A 140 -6.73 9.27 2.16
N SER A 141 -7.17 10.52 1.98
CA SER A 141 -6.88 11.60 2.95
C SER A 141 -7.53 11.32 4.30
N GLN A 142 -8.77 10.80 4.30
CA GLN A 142 -9.45 10.38 5.52
C GLN A 142 -8.70 9.23 6.19
N ALA A 143 -8.33 8.18 5.44
CA ALA A 143 -7.57 7.05 5.98
C ALA A 143 -6.25 7.49 6.62
N LEU A 144 -5.52 8.40 5.97
CA LEU A 144 -4.28 8.97 6.49
C LEU A 144 -4.51 9.76 7.79
N SER A 145 -5.53 10.63 7.81
CA SER A 145 -5.86 11.43 8.98
C SER A 145 -6.24 10.56 10.18
N GLU A 146 -7.03 9.52 9.96
CA GLU A 146 -7.46 8.59 11.01
C GLU A 146 -6.31 7.71 11.52
N SER A 147 -5.31 7.43 10.67
CA SER A 147 -4.17 6.59 11.02
C SER A 147 -3.02 7.38 11.66
N THR A 148 -3.14 8.71 11.74
CA THR A 148 -2.10 9.57 12.28
C THR A 148 -2.54 10.19 13.59
N HIS A 149 -1.74 10.07 14.64
CA HIS A 149 -2.05 10.60 15.97
C HIS A 149 -0.85 11.34 16.56
N PRO A 150 -1.06 12.26 17.53
CA PRO A 150 0.04 12.89 18.24
C PRO A 150 0.91 11.84 18.94
N SER A 151 2.22 11.94 18.77
CA SER A 151 3.20 11.16 19.51
C SER A 151 3.59 11.88 20.80
N GLU A 152 3.94 11.14 21.85
CA GLU A 152 4.41 11.69 23.13
C GLU A 152 5.65 12.61 22.98
N GLY A 153 6.44 12.43 21.92
CA GLY A 153 7.62 13.26 21.60
C GLY A 153 7.32 14.54 20.81
N GLY A 154 6.06 14.97 20.70
CA GLY A 154 5.68 16.19 19.96
C GLY A 154 5.62 16.04 18.44
N GLY A 155 5.76 14.81 17.93
CA GLY A 155 5.61 14.46 16.51
C GLY A 155 4.23 13.88 16.18
N LYS A 156 4.10 13.33 14.97
CA LYS A 156 2.96 12.52 14.56
C LYS A 156 3.39 11.05 14.48
N ALA A 157 2.72 10.18 15.20
CA ALA A 157 2.85 8.73 15.05
C ALA A 157 1.85 8.24 13.99
N PHE A 158 2.28 7.29 13.17
CA PHE A 158 1.49 6.70 12.10
C PHE A 158 1.24 5.23 12.42
N ASN A 159 -0.04 4.83 12.40
CA ASN A 159 -0.48 3.45 12.60
C ASN A 159 -0.71 2.81 11.21
N LEU A 160 0.24 2.01 10.78
CA LEU A 160 0.24 1.32 9.50
C LEU A 160 -0.88 0.28 9.43
N GLU A 161 -1.13 -0.46 10.50
CA GLU A 161 -2.23 -1.44 10.54
C GLU A 161 -3.56 -0.78 10.15
N ARG A 162 -3.91 0.33 10.83
CA ARG A 162 -5.16 1.06 10.62
C ARG A 162 -5.25 1.60 9.21
N TYR A 163 -4.14 2.11 8.68
CA TYR A 163 -4.08 2.64 7.32
C TYR A 163 -4.31 1.55 6.27
N LEU A 164 -3.60 0.42 6.36
CA LEU A 164 -3.73 -0.71 5.43
C LEU A 164 -5.10 -1.36 5.53
N ARG A 165 -5.64 -1.52 6.75
CA ARG A 165 -7.01 -1.99 6.97
C ARG A 165 -8.02 -1.09 6.28
N ARG A 166 -7.88 0.24 6.44
CA ARG A 166 -8.80 1.20 5.82
C ARG A 166 -8.66 1.22 4.30
N MET A 167 -7.45 1.09 3.77
CA MET A 167 -7.19 0.93 2.34
C MET A 167 -7.96 -0.26 1.79
N LEU A 168 -7.77 -1.46 2.37
CA LEU A 168 -8.48 -2.67 1.91
C LEU A 168 -10.00 -2.55 2.03
N GLN A 169 -10.51 -2.09 3.17
CA GLN A 169 -11.95 -1.93 3.38
C GLN A 169 -12.60 -0.98 2.36
N THR A 170 -11.87 0.05 1.95
CA THR A 170 -12.40 1.05 1.01
C THR A 170 -12.26 0.59 -0.45
N SER A 171 -11.16 -0.09 -0.77
CA SER A 171 -10.90 -0.64 -2.10
C SER A 171 -11.74 -1.87 -2.40
N LEU A 172 -12.16 -2.64 -1.39
CA LEU A 172 -12.94 -3.87 -1.57
C LEU A 172 -14.41 -3.57 -1.91
N VAL A 173 -14.81 -3.95 -3.12
CA VAL A 173 -16.18 -3.83 -3.63
C VAL A 173 -16.99 -5.10 -3.36
N SER A 174 -16.37 -6.25 -3.55
CA SER A 174 -17.00 -7.56 -3.36
C SER A 174 -15.98 -8.60 -2.93
N LEU A 175 -16.40 -9.57 -2.11
CA LEU A 175 -15.60 -10.70 -1.68
C LEU A 175 -16.42 -11.99 -1.82
N GLU A 176 -15.84 -12.97 -2.50
CA GLU A 176 -16.43 -14.28 -2.73
C GLU A 176 -15.59 -15.36 -2.03
N PRO A 177 -16.21 -16.30 -1.32
CA PRO A 177 -17.65 -16.52 -1.19
C PRO A 177 -18.36 -15.46 -0.32
N ALA A 178 -19.65 -15.25 -0.58
CA ALA A 178 -20.46 -14.29 0.16
C ALA A 178 -20.49 -14.63 1.67
N GLY A 179 -20.46 -13.60 2.52
CA GLY A 179 -20.40 -13.73 3.97
C GLY A 179 -18.99 -13.85 4.55
N MET A 180 -17.96 -13.90 3.69
CA MET A 180 -16.58 -13.80 4.14
C MET A 180 -16.25 -12.37 4.57
N ALA A 181 -15.58 -12.23 5.71
CA ALA A 181 -15.09 -10.95 6.22
C ALA A 181 -13.55 -10.90 6.18
N LEU A 182 -12.97 -9.69 6.09
CA LEU A 182 -11.51 -9.52 6.07
C LEU A 182 -10.81 -10.18 7.27
N SER A 183 -11.38 -10.08 8.47
CA SER A 183 -10.82 -10.71 9.69
C SER A 183 -10.79 -12.25 9.63
N MET A 184 -11.56 -12.85 8.72
CA MET A 184 -11.57 -14.30 8.51
C MET A 184 -10.54 -14.75 7.48
N LEU A 185 -9.76 -13.85 6.88
CA LEU A 185 -8.74 -14.18 5.89
C LEU A 185 -7.45 -14.62 6.57
N ASP A 186 -6.67 -15.46 5.88
CA ASP A 186 -5.29 -15.72 6.27
C ASP A 186 -4.35 -14.61 5.78
N GLY A 187 -3.15 -14.55 6.35
CA GLY A 187 -2.18 -13.50 6.07
C GLY A 187 -1.64 -13.54 4.64
N ALA A 188 -1.60 -14.71 3.99
CA ALA A 188 -1.20 -14.80 2.59
C ALA A 188 -2.27 -14.21 1.67
N THR A 189 -3.54 -14.48 1.94
CA THR A 189 -4.68 -13.88 1.23
C THR A 189 -4.71 -12.38 1.48
N THR A 190 -4.41 -11.96 2.71
CA THR A 190 -4.26 -10.56 3.09
C THR A 190 -3.14 -9.88 2.29
N SER A 191 -1.97 -10.51 2.18
CA SER A 191 -0.83 -10.02 1.41
C SER A 191 -1.19 -9.81 -0.05
N ALA A 192 -1.81 -10.82 -0.68
CA ALA A 192 -2.24 -10.74 -2.07
C ALA A 192 -3.30 -9.63 -2.31
N LEU A 193 -4.23 -9.44 -1.38
CA LEU A 193 -5.20 -8.35 -1.47
C LEU A 193 -4.56 -6.97 -1.30
N LEU A 194 -3.58 -6.84 -0.39
CA LEU A 194 -2.82 -5.60 -0.20
C LEU A 194 -2.02 -5.27 -1.46
N GLU A 195 -1.33 -6.25 -2.05
CA GLU A 195 -0.61 -6.09 -3.30
C GLU A 195 -1.54 -5.64 -4.44
N GLY A 196 -2.68 -6.30 -4.61
CA GLY A 196 -3.68 -5.91 -5.61
C GLY A 196 -4.24 -4.50 -5.37
N ALA A 197 -4.51 -4.13 -4.12
CA ALA A 197 -4.97 -2.79 -3.77
C ALA A 197 -3.88 -1.73 -4.00
N LEU A 198 -2.61 -2.05 -3.70
CA LEU A 198 -1.48 -1.16 -3.96
C LEU A 198 -1.29 -0.97 -5.46
N PHE A 199 -1.31 -2.05 -6.24
CA PHE A 199 -1.20 -2.00 -7.70
C PHE A 199 -2.25 -1.09 -8.34
N LEU A 200 -3.51 -1.19 -7.91
CA LEU A 200 -4.59 -0.32 -8.41
C LEU A 200 -4.42 1.17 -8.07
N ASN A 201 -3.70 1.45 -6.98
CA ASN A 201 -3.55 2.80 -6.45
C ASN A 201 -2.15 3.39 -6.70
N ASP A 202 -1.24 2.60 -7.25
CA ASP A 202 0.06 3.07 -7.69
C ASP A 202 -0.07 3.73 -9.06
N THR A 203 0.02 5.05 -9.05
CA THR A 203 0.09 5.85 -10.27
C THR A 203 1.52 5.88 -10.83
N GLY A 204 2.50 5.29 -10.15
CA GLY A 204 3.93 5.46 -10.41
C GLY A 204 4.51 4.70 -11.61
N GLY A 205 3.70 3.99 -12.40
CA GLY A 205 4.19 3.21 -13.53
C GLY A 205 4.53 4.03 -14.78
N ARG A 206 4.09 5.30 -14.86
CA ARG A 206 4.37 6.17 -16.01
C ARG A 206 5.61 7.01 -15.78
N ASP A 207 6.41 7.19 -16.83
CA ASP A 207 7.59 8.06 -16.81
C ASP A 207 7.25 9.48 -16.38
N GLU A 208 6.06 9.99 -16.73
CA GLU A 208 5.58 11.31 -16.32
C GLU A 208 5.35 11.39 -14.81
N ASP A 209 4.78 10.36 -14.19
CA ASP A 209 4.53 10.29 -12.76
C ASP A 209 5.83 10.17 -11.95
N VAL A 210 6.84 9.48 -12.49
CA VAL A 210 8.20 9.46 -11.93
C VAL A 210 8.84 10.84 -12.02
N ARG A 211 8.73 11.49 -13.19
CA ARG A 211 9.28 12.84 -13.40
C ARG A 211 8.65 13.86 -12.47
N LEU A 212 7.34 13.84 -12.26
CA LEU A 212 6.66 14.75 -11.34
C LEU A 212 7.07 14.61 -9.87
N LYS A 213 7.63 13.45 -9.47
CA LYS A 213 8.16 13.23 -8.11
C LYS A 213 9.55 13.84 -7.92
N ALA A 214 10.26 14.16 -9.00
CA ALA A 214 11.57 14.78 -8.92
C ALA A 214 11.45 16.29 -8.61
N ALA A 215 12.32 16.78 -7.71
CA ALA A 215 12.28 18.16 -7.22
C ALA A 215 13.13 19.14 -8.06
N ASP A 216 13.46 18.77 -9.30
CA ASP A 216 14.29 19.57 -10.21
C ASP A 216 13.47 20.60 -11.03
N ALA A 217 14.19 21.52 -11.66
CA ALA A 217 13.58 22.63 -12.41
C ALA A 217 12.77 22.17 -13.63
N ASP A 218 13.20 21.09 -14.29
CA ASP A 218 12.53 20.58 -15.50
C ASP A 218 11.22 19.89 -15.12
N SER A 219 11.20 19.16 -14.00
CA SER A 219 9.99 18.56 -13.43
C SER A 219 8.98 19.62 -13.00
N GLN A 220 9.43 20.73 -12.41
CA GLN A 220 8.56 21.88 -12.12
C GLN A 220 8.03 22.58 -13.37
N ALA A 221 8.84 22.69 -14.44
CA ALA A 221 8.39 23.24 -15.71
C ALA A 221 7.34 22.34 -16.36
N PHE A 222 7.58 21.03 -16.39
CA PHE A 222 6.65 20.03 -16.90
C PHE A 222 5.32 20.04 -16.13
N ALA A 223 5.35 20.12 -14.81
CA ALA A 223 4.15 20.25 -13.97
C ALA A 223 3.35 21.51 -14.29
N ARG A 224 4.02 22.66 -14.44
CA ARG A 224 3.38 23.94 -14.77
C ARG A 224 2.70 23.92 -16.13
N VAL A 225 3.37 23.39 -17.16
CA VAL A 225 2.81 23.26 -18.51
C VAL A 225 1.60 22.32 -18.48
N THR A 226 1.72 21.15 -17.84
CA THR A 226 0.62 20.19 -17.69
C THR A 226 -0.59 20.87 -17.02
N LEU A 227 -0.40 21.54 -15.89
CA LEU A 227 -1.48 22.21 -15.16
C LEU A 227 -2.11 23.36 -15.96
N ARG A 228 -1.31 24.12 -16.72
CA ARG A 228 -1.82 25.19 -17.61
C ARG A 228 -2.77 24.61 -18.66
N LEU A 229 -2.35 23.55 -19.35
CA LEU A 229 -3.17 22.89 -20.38
C LEU A 229 -4.44 22.29 -19.78
N CYS A 230 -4.34 21.60 -18.64
CA CYS A 230 -5.51 21.07 -17.94
C CYS A 230 -6.50 22.18 -17.58
N LYS A 231 -6.02 23.32 -17.07
CA LYS A 231 -6.85 24.47 -16.70
C LYS A 231 -7.52 25.11 -17.92
N SER A 232 -6.79 25.30 -19.00
CA SER A 232 -7.29 26.04 -20.18
C SER A 232 -8.19 25.19 -21.08
N LEU A 233 -7.97 23.86 -21.14
CA LEU A 233 -8.70 22.95 -22.04
C LEU A 233 -9.71 22.05 -21.31
N GLY A 234 -9.72 22.03 -19.97
CA GLY A 234 -10.51 21.09 -19.18
C GLY A 234 -10.02 19.63 -19.31
N TRP A 235 -8.77 19.44 -19.73
CA TRP A 235 -8.17 18.13 -19.92
C TRP A 235 -7.63 17.57 -18.60
N THR A 236 -7.52 16.25 -18.56
CA THR A 236 -6.79 15.51 -17.53
C THR A 236 -5.28 15.48 -17.84
N PRO A 237 -4.40 15.29 -16.84
CA PRO A 237 -2.97 15.10 -17.09
C PRO A 237 -2.69 13.98 -18.10
N SER A 238 -3.39 12.85 -17.99
CA SER A 238 -3.24 11.74 -18.95
C SER A 238 -3.56 12.17 -20.39
N GLN A 239 -4.62 12.95 -20.61
CA GLN A 239 -4.93 13.46 -21.95
C GLN A 239 -3.82 14.37 -22.48
N VAL A 240 -3.19 15.19 -21.61
CA VAL A 240 -2.03 16.01 -21.98
C VAL A 240 -0.85 15.12 -22.37
N TRP A 241 -0.55 14.08 -21.59
CA TRP A 241 0.63 13.24 -21.80
C TRP A 241 0.51 12.29 -22.99
N GLU A 242 -0.68 11.78 -23.29
CA GLU A 242 -0.93 10.97 -24.48
C GLU A 242 -0.99 11.79 -25.78
N THR A 243 -1.11 13.11 -25.68
CA THR A 243 -1.20 13.98 -26.86
C THR A 243 0.19 14.14 -27.49
N PRO A 244 0.34 13.95 -28.81
CA PRO A 244 1.62 14.14 -29.48
C PRO A 244 2.22 15.53 -29.23
N ALA A 245 3.53 15.60 -28.98
CA ALA A 245 4.23 16.84 -28.62
C ALA A 245 3.98 17.99 -29.60
N ALA A 246 3.98 17.71 -30.90
CA ALA A 246 3.71 18.72 -31.93
C ALA A 246 2.31 19.36 -31.81
N GLU A 247 1.33 18.61 -31.29
CA GLU A 247 -0.02 19.14 -31.05
C GLU A 247 -0.06 19.95 -29.75
N ILE A 248 0.65 19.51 -28.71
CA ILE A 248 0.85 20.30 -27.48
C ILE A 248 1.49 21.67 -27.79
N ASP A 249 2.53 21.70 -28.63
CA ASP A 249 3.20 22.95 -29.02
C ASP A 249 2.25 23.91 -29.76
N ARG A 250 1.38 23.38 -30.64
CA ARG A 250 0.34 24.17 -31.33
C ARG A 250 -0.68 24.72 -30.34
N LEU A 251 -1.15 23.91 -29.40
CA LEU A 251 -2.11 24.33 -28.38
C LEU A 251 -1.53 25.40 -27.47
N LEU A 252 -0.26 25.27 -27.05
CA LEU A 252 0.44 26.29 -26.28
C LEU A 252 0.55 27.60 -27.06
N THR A 253 0.90 27.54 -28.35
CA THR A 253 0.94 28.72 -29.22
C THR A 253 -0.42 29.39 -29.32
N LEU A 254 -1.51 28.62 -29.50
CA LEU A 254 -2.87 29.14 -29.55
C LEU A 254 -3.31 29.77 -28.22
N LEU A 255 -2.92 29.18 -27.09
CA LEU A 255 -3.18 29.75 -25.76
C LEU A 255 -2.43 31.07 -25.57
N GLU A 256 -1.18 31.18 -26.01
CA GLU A 256 -0.41 32.42 -25.94
C GLU A 256 -1.00 33.55 -26.79
N MET A 257 -1.61 33.21 -27.93
CA MET A 257 -2.28 34.19 -28.79
C MET A 257 -3.63 34.68 -28.23
N THR A 258 -4.25 33.90 -27.33
CA THR A 258 -5.63 34.15 -26.86
C THR A 258 -5.71 34.56 -25.39
N GLU A 259 -4.72 34.21 -24.57
CA GLU A 259 -4.64 34.65 -23.19
C GLU A 259 -4.34 36.16 -23.14
N PRO A 260 -5.18 36.97 -22.48
CA PRO A 260 -4.87 38.39 -22.31
C PRO A 260 -3.58 38.51 -21.51
N SER A 261 -2.59 39.25 -22.04
CA SER A 261 -1.37 39.57 -21.30
C SER A 261 -1.75 40.06 -19.92
N ALA A 262 -1.23 39.40 -18.88
CA ALA A 262 -1.45 39.80 -17.51
C ALA A 262 -1.15 41.31 -17.40
N PRO A 263 -2.01 42.11 -16.75
CA PRO A 263 -1.76 43.54 -16.61
C PRO A 263 -0.37 43.70 -15.98
N ALA A 264 0.52 44.39 -16.69
CA ALA A 264 1.85 44.68 -16.21
C ALA A 264 1.74 45.17 -14.76
N GLN A 265 2.43 44.48 -13.84
CA GLN A 265 2.50 44.94 -12.46
C GLN A 265 2.97 46.39 -12.51
N ARG A 266 2.07 47.32 -12.16
CA ARG A 266 2.45 48.73 -11.96
C ARG A 266 3.65 48.69 -11.02
N PRO A 267 4.75 49.41 -11.33
CA PRO A 267 5.86 49.51 -10.40
C PRO A 267 5.28 49.91 -9.05
N ALA A 268 5.61 49.14 -8.01
CA ALA A 268 5.13 49.39 -6.66
C ALA A 268 5.32 50.88 -6.36
N GLN A 269 4.20 51.60 -6.18
CA GLN A 269 4.27 52.97 -5.72
C GLN A 269 5.08 52.94 -4.43
N ARG A 270 6.21 53.66 -4.42
CA ARG A 270 7.06 53.85 -3.25
C ARG A 270 6.15 54.09 -2.05
N ALA A 271 6.31 53.30 -1.00
CA ALA A 271 5.62 53.57 0.25
C ALA A 271 5.89 55.04 0.64
N PRO A 272 4.86 55.80 1.04
CA PRO A 272 5.03 57.19 1.43
C PRO A 272 6.10 57.27 2.52
N SER A 273 7.10 58.12 2.28
CA SER A 273 8.19 58.33 3.22
C SER A 273 7.65 59.12 4.40
N LEU A 274 8.15 58.88 5.61
CA LEU A 274 7.88 59.73 6.77
C LEU A 274 8.25 61.21 6.52
N ALA A 275 9.07 61.50 5.50
CA ALA A 275 9.38 62.86 5.06
C ALA A 275 8.22 63.56 4.31
N ASP A 276 7.21 62.82 3.85
CA ASP A 276 6.03 63.34 3.14
C ASP A 276 4.92 63.81 4.12
N HIS A 277 5.11 63.60 5.42
CA HIS A 277 4.18 63.96 6.48
C HIS A 277 4.88 64.83 7.54
N PRO A 278 4.80 66.18 7.46
CA PRO A 278 5.48 67.08 8.40
C PRO A 278 4.99 66.98 9.85
N ASP A 279 3.93 66.20 10.10
CA ASP A 279 3.25 66.08 11.40
C ASP A 279 3.52 64.73 12.09
N ALA A 280 4.40 63.89 11.53
CA ALA A 280 4.68 62.57 12.09
C ALA A 280 5.55 62.66 13.37
N VAL A 281 4.99 62.24 14.51
CA VAL A 281 5.70 62.16 15.79
C VAL A 281 6.22 60.74 16.02
N VAL A 282 7.53 60.61 16.21
CA VAL A 282 8.19 59.35 16.57
C VAL A 282 8.09 59.18 18.10
N ILE A 283 7.44 58.11 18.56
CA ILE A 283 7.44 57.72 19.97
C ILE A 283 8.53 56.67 20.15
N GLN A 284 9.60 57.05 20.83
CA GLN A 284 10.60 56.11 21.34
C GLN A 284 10.07 55.46 22.62
N VAL A 285 10.03 54.14 22.65
CA VAL A 285 9.84 53.35 23.86
C VAL A 285 11.20 52.73 24.17
N GLU A 286 11.82 53.16 25.27
CA GLU A 286 13.04 52.55 25.81
C GLU A 286 12.67 51.31 26.65
N ASP A 287 13.52 50.28 26.59
CA ASP A 287 13.35 48.98 27.28
C ASP A 287 13.32 49.09 28.82
#